data_AF-A0A8J7MYQ7-F1
#
_entry.id   AF-A0A8J7MYQ7-F1
#
_cell.length_a   1.000
_cell.length_b   1.000
_cell.length_c   1.000
_cell.angle_alpha   90.00
_cell.angle_beta   90.00
_cell.angle_gamma   90.00
#
_symmetry.space_group_name_H-M   'P 1'
#
loop_
_entity.id
_entity.type
_entity.pdbx_description
1 polymer ?
#
loop_
_entity_poly.entity_id
_entity_poly.type
_entity_poly.pdbx_seq_one_letter_code
_entity_poly.pdbx_strand_id
1 'polypeptide(L)'
;PAQPGNSGGPVIDLKGRVSGVLVHSISAARVARETGMLPQNVNFAVKASVVASFLEAHGVTAHPGGAEADLAVADVAERARAFTVRIECLRQ
;
A
#
# COMPACT_ATOMS: atom_id res chain seq x y z
N PRO A 1 7.01 -5.07 10.62
CA PRO A 1 7.77 -3.82 10.87
C PRO A 1 7.46 -2.80 9.78
N ALA A 2 6.69 -1.76 10.11
CA ALA A 2 6.52 -0.63 9.19
C ALA A 2 7.74 0.27 9.35
N GLN A 3 8.69 0.14 8.43
CA GLN A 3 9.87 0.99 8.42
C GLN A 3 9.45 2.42 8.04
N PRO A 4 10.01 3.46 8.68
CA PRO A 4 9.88 4.82 8.19
C PRO A 4 10.24 4.84 6.69
N GLY A 5 9.33 5.34 5.84
CA GLY A 5 9.54 5.40 4.38
C GLY A 5 8.68 4.47 3.52
N ASN A 6 7.78 3.66 4.11
CA ASN A 6 6.84 2.84 3.33
C ASN A 6 5.55 3.56 2.89
N SER A 7 5.33 4.80 3.36
CA SER A 7 4.16 5.61 2.96
C SER A 7 4.19 5.91 1.47
N GLY A 8 3.04 5.73 0.81
CA GLY A 8 2.88 5.85 -0.64
C GLY A 8 3.05 4.53 -1.40
N GLY A 9 3.55 3.46 -0.76
CA GLY A 9 3.71 2.15 -1.40
C GLY A 9 2.39 1.42 -1.64
N PRO A 10 2.29 0.60 -2.69
CA PRO A 10 1.10 -0.22 -2.95
C PRO A 10 1.00 -1.38 -1.94
N VAL A 11 -0.23 -1.69 -1.52
CA VAL A 11 -0.59 -2.96 -0.89
C VAL A 11 -0.97 -3.91 -2.02
N ILE A 12 -0.28 -5.06 -2.13
CA ILE A 12 -0.46 -6.00 -3.23
C ILE A 12 -0.93 -7.34 -2.68
N ASP A 13 -1.94 -7.93 -3.32
CA ASP A 13 -2.42 -9.28 -2.98
C ASP A 13 -1.61 -10.39 -3.67
N LEU A 14 -1.90 -11.65 -3.36
CA LEU A 14 -1.20 -12.79 -3.96
C LEU A 14 -1.48 -12.93 -5.47
N LYS A 15 -2.46 -12.22 -6.03
CA LYS A 15 -2.69 -12.19 -7.49
C LYS A 15 -1.86 -11.10 -8.16
N GLY A 16 -1.02 -10.37 -7.43
CA GLY A 16 -0.22 -9.28 -7.95
C GLY A 16 -1.01 -8.01 -8.22
N ARG A 17 -2.20 -7.85 -7.62
CA ARG A 17 -3.08 -6.70 -7.83
C ARG A 17 -2.94 -5.69 -6.70
N VAL A 18 -3.04 -4.40 -7.04
CA VAL A 18 -3.05 -3.33 -6.05
C VAL A 18 -4.39 -3.33 -5.32
N SER A 19 -4.35 -3.64 -4.02
CA SER A 19 -5.49 -3.67 -3.11
C SER A 19 -5.65 -2.38 -2.30
N GLY A 20 -4.62 -1.53 -2.29
CA GLY A 20 -4.65 -0.22 -1.65
C GLY A 20 -3.30 0.48 -1.66
N VAL A 21 -3.21 1.61 -0.98
CA VAL A 21 -1.97 2.39 -0.83
C VAL A 21 -1.72 2.63 0.65
N LEU A 22 -0.51 2.31 1.14
CA LEU A 22 -0.12 2.59 2.52
C LEU A 22 -0.02 4.10 2.72
N VAL A 23 -0.68 4.61 3.74
CA VAL A 23 -0.61 6.03 4.11
C VAL A 23 0.12 6.20 5.43
N HIS A 24 -0.33 5.53 6.49
CA HIS A 24 0.21 5.69 7.83
C HIS A 24 0.21 4.38 8.61
N SER A 25 1.14 4.28 9.56
CA SER A 25 1.14 3.26 10.59
C SER A 25 0.40 3.76 11.82
N ILE A 26 -0.24 2.85 12.58
CA ILE A 26 -0.90 3.21 13.82
C ILE A 26 0.12 3.82 14.80
N SER A 27 -0.28 4.86 15.55
CA SER A 27 0.55 5.37 16.64
C SER A 27 0.52 4.40 17.80
N ALA A 28 1.56 3.56 17.91
CA ALA A 28 1.70 2.58 18.98
C ALA A 28 1.67 3.23 20.38
N ALA A 29 2.27 4.41 20.52
CA ALA A 29 2.26 5.17 21.76
C ALA A 29 0.84 5.61 22.16
N ARG A 30 0.03 6.10 21.22
CA ARG A 30 -1.34 6.52 21.49
C ARG A 30 -2.20 5.32 21.92
N VAL A 31 -2.13 4.22 21.18
CA VAL A 31 -2.91 3.00 21.48
C VAL A 31 -2.47 2.37 22.80
N ALA A 32 -1.18 2.38 23.12
CA ALA A 32 -0.69 1.88 24.41
C ALA A 32 -1.24 2.68 25.60
N ARG A 33 -1.33 4.02 25.47
CA ARG A 33 -1.97 4.84 26.51
C ARG A 33 -3.46 4.55 26.68
N GLU A 34 -4.17 4.25 25.60
CA GLU A 34 -5.63 4.04 25.62
C GLU A 34 -6.02 2.60 25.99
N THR A 35 -5.21 1.61 25.65
CA THR A 35 -5.57 0.17 25.76
C THR A 35 -4.63 -0.65 26.64
N GLY A 36 -3.49 -0.08 27.07
CA GLY A 36 -2.41 -0.82 27.74
C GLY A 36 -1.64 -1.77 26.82
N MET A 37 -2.03 -1.90 25.55
CA MET A 37 -1.40 -2.79 24.57
C MET A 37 -0.60 -1.99 23.53
N LEU A 38 0.60 -2.46 23.22
CA LEU A 38 1.41 -1.93 22.12
C LEU A 38 1.02 -2.65 20.82
N PRO A 39 0.25 -2.02 19.91
CA PRO A 39 -0.06 -2.66 18.64
C PRO A 39 1.22 -2.78 17.82
N GLN A 40 1.55 -4.01 17.44
CA GLN A 40 2.63 -4.28 16.50
C GLN A 40 2.03 -4.57 15.13
N ASN A 41 2.62 -4.01 14.06
CA ASN A 41 2.30 -4.31 12.66
C ASN A 41 0.89 -3.91 12.15
N VAL A 42 0.22 -2.94 12.76
CA VAL A 42 -1.02 -2.38 12.20
C VAL A 42 -0.70 -1.17 11.33
N ASN A 43 -0.97 -1.29 10.03
CA ASN A 43 -0.85 -0.22 9.06
C ASN A 43 -2.22 0.10 8.46
N PHE A 44 -2.44 1.36 8.14
CA PHE A 44 -3.64 1.81 7.45
C PHE A 44 -3.33 2.04 5.97
N ALA A 45 -4.21 1.50 5.14
CA ALA A 45 -4.17 1.68 3.70
C ALA A 45 -5.46 2.34 3.21
N VAL A 46 -5.32 3.23 2.23
CA VAL A 46 -6.45 3.70 1.43
C VAL A 46 -6.89 2.57 0.52
N LYS A 47 -8.18 2.23 0.52
CA LYS A 47 -8.73 1.14 -0.32
C LYS A 47 -8.50 1.43 -1.80
N ALA A 48 -8.20 0.39 -2.59
CA ALA A 48 -8.03 0.52 -4.04
C ALA A 48 -9.21 1.21 -4.75
N SER A 49 -10.45 1.03 -4.26
CA SER A 49 -11.62 1.70 -4.83
C SER A 49 -11.55 3.23 -4.72
N VAL A 50 -11.02 3.76 -3.60
CA VAL A 50 -10.85 5.21 -3.40
C VAL A 50 -9.75 5.74 -4.32
N VAL A 51 -8.67 4.97 -4.48
CA VAL A 51 -7.58 5.30 -5.42
C VAL A 51 -8.09 5.29 -6.86
N ALA A 52 -8.89 4.29 -7.24
CA ALA A 52 -9.48 4.19 -8.56
C ALA A 52 -10.38 5.40 -8.86
N SER A 53 -11.28 5.77 -7.93
CA SER A 53 -12.12 6.97 -8.09
C SER A 53 -11.30 8.26 -8.21
N PHE A 54 -10.20 8.38 -7.46
CA PHE A 54 -9.28 9.52 -7.59
C PHE A 54 -8.62 9.55 -8.98
N LEU A 55 -8.11 8.41 -9.46
CA LEU A 55 -7.50 8.30 -10.79
C LEU A 55 -8.50 8.66 -11.90
N GLU A 56 -9.72 8.11 -11.83
CA GLU A 56 -10.79 8.35 -12.80
C GLU A 56 -11.18 9.84 -12.85
N ALA A 57 -11.29 10.50 -11.68
CA ALA A 57 -11.57 11.93 -11.60
C ALA A 57 -10.47 12.80 -12.26
N HIS A 58 -9.26 12.26 -12.40
CA HIS A 58 -8.12 12.89 -13.06
C HIS A 58 -7.83 12.32 -14.47
N GLY A 59 -8.79 11.61 -15.07
CA GLY A 59 -8.67 11.11 -16.45
C GLY A 59 -7.76 9.89 -16.61
N VAL A 60 -7.37 9.23 -15.51
CA VAL A 60 -6.58 8.01 -15.53
C VAL A 60 -7.52 6.82 -15.32
N THR A 61 -7.60 5.92 -16.32
CA THR A 61 -8.45 4.73 -16.22
C THR A 61 -7.79 3.68 -15.33
N ALA A 62 -8.48 3.30 -14.25
CA ALA A 62 -8.08 2.17 -13.43
C ALA A 62 -8.64 0.87 -14.03
N HIS A 63 -7.79 -0.14 -14.19
CA HIS A 63 -8.22 -1.45 -14.67
C HIS A 63 -8.38 -2.41 -13.50
N PRO A 64 -9.60 -2.97 -13.27
CA PRO A 64 -9.77 -4.01 -12.27
C PRO A 64 -8.98 -5.25 -12.70
N GLY A 65 -8.25 -5.85 -11.76
CA GLY A 65 -7.53 -7.10 -12.03
C GLY A 65 -8.51 -8.26 -12.23
N GLY A 66 -8.23 -9.11 -13.21
CA GLY A 66 -9.03 -10.29 -13.51
C GLY A 66 -8.94 -11.39 -12.43
N ALA A 67 -9.65 -12.49 -12.68
CA ALA A 67 -9.53 -13.71 -11.89
C ALA A 67 -8.23 -14.44 -12.27
N GLU A 68 -7.13 -14.09 -11.62
CA GLU A 68 -5.83 -14.75 -11.76
C GLU A 68 -5.61 -15.78 -10.63
N ALA A 69 -4.79 -16.79 -10.89
CA ALA A 69 -4.31 -17.69 -9.84
C ALA A 69 -3.37 -16.95 -8.88
N ASP A 70 -3.22 -17.46 -7.66
CA ASP A 70 -2.28 -16.89 -6.71
C ASP A 70 -0.83 -17.17 -7.17
N LEU A 71 0.02 -16.15 -7.08
CA LEU A 71 1.43 -16.16 -7.41
C LEU A 71 2.27 -16.50 -6.18
N ALA A 72 3.50 -16.97 -6.38
CA ALA A 72 4.46 -17.04 -5.29
C ALA A 72 4.84 -15.62 -4.84
N VAL A 73 5.14 -15.44 -3.55
CA VAL A 73 5.48 -14.13 -2.97
C VAL A 73 6.65 -13.44 -3.71
N ALA A 74 7.64 -14.22 -4.16
CA ALA A 74 8.76 -13.72 -4.94
C ALA A 74 8.30 -13.14 -6.30
N ASP A 75 7.37 -13.80 -6.97
CA ASP A 75 6.82 -13.36 -8.25
C ASP A 75 5.94 -12.12 -8.08
N VAL A 76 5.19 -12.02 -6.97
CA VAL A 76 4.46 -10.79 -6.60
C VAL A 76 5.45 -9.62 -6.46
N ALA A 77 6.56 -9.83 -5.75
CA ALA A 77 7.57 -8.80 -5.58
C ALA A 77 8.23 -8.40 -6.90
N GLU A 78 8.51 -9.35 -7.78
CA GLU A 78 9.08 -9.06 -9.10
C GLU A 78 8.11 -8.27 -9.98
N ARG A 79 6.83 -8.67 -10.02
CA ARG A 79 5.78 -7.90 -10.71
C ARG A 79 5.64 -6.49 -10.15
N ALA A 80 5.73 -6.34 -8.83
CA ALA A 80 5.63 -5.04 -8.15
C ALA A 80 6.75 -4.06 -8.55
N ARG A 81 7.97 -4.57 -8.81
CA ARG A 81 9.10 -3.73 -9.24
C ARG A 81 8.84 -3.05 -10.58
N ALA A 82 8.07 -3.68 -11.47
CA ALA A 82 7.81 -3.13 -12.80
C ALA A 82 6.98 -1.83 -12.78
N PHE A 83 6.23 -1.58 -11.71
CA PHE A 83 5.34 -0.42 -11.60
C PHE A 83 5.54 0.43 -10.33
N THR A 84 6.46 0.05 -9.45
CA THR A 84 6.77 0.80 -8.22
C THR A 84 8.04 1.61 -8.42
N VAL A 85 7.95 2.92 -8.21
CA VAL A 85 9.08 3.85 -8.32
C VAL A 85 9.33 4.56 -7.00
N ARG A 86 10.59 4.94 -6.78
CA ARG A 86 10.98 5.77 -5.64
C ARG A 86 10.90 7.25 -6.04
N ILE A 87 10.08 8.01 -5.32
CA ILE A 87 10.00 9.47 -5.49
C ILE A 87 10.88 10.10 -4.42
N GLU A 88 11.82 10.95 -4.83
CA GLU A 88 12.73 11.67 -3.94
C GLU A 88 12.60 13.18 -4.15
N CYS A 89 12.51 13.92 -3.05
CA CYS A 89 12.67 15.38 -3.09
C CYS A 89 14.16 15.70 -3.00
N LEU A 90 14.77 16.08 -4.12
CA LEU A 90 16.12 16.59 -4.14
C LEU A 90 16.06 18.08 -3.79
N ARG A 91 16.80 18.52 -2.75
CA ARG A 91 16.98 19.96 -2.52
C ARG A 91 17.75 20.52 -3.71
N GLN A 92 17.22 21.57 -4.32
CA GLN A 92 18.00 22.49 -5.14
C GLN A 92 18.80 23.41 -4.23
#